data_AF-A0A0M8XXR4-F1
#
_entry.id   AF-A0A0M8XXR4-F1
#
_cell.length_a   1.000
_cell.length_b   1.000
_cell.length_c   1.000
_cell.angle_alpha   90.00
_cell.angle_beta   90.00
_cell.angle_gamma   90.00
#
_symmetry.space_group_name_H-M   'P 1'
#
loop_
_entity.id
_entity.type
_entity.pdbx_description
1 polymer ?
#
loop_
_entity_poly.entity_id
_entity_poly.type
_entity_poly.pdbx_seq_one_letter_code
_entity_poly.pdbx_strand_id
1 'polypeptide(L)' 'MILAYALFRWGIDPAPRRGGPAWRELLTAPAQGIVAADFLHRDTVLGRRLYALAFLEHGTRRLHITGVTTHPTQAWTT' A
#
# COMPACT_ATOMS: atom_id res chain seq x y z
N MET A 1 5.88 2.70 31.37
CA MET A 1 7.14 3.48 31.36
C MET A 1 8.42 2.65 31.51
N ILE A 2 8.38 1.41 32.02
CA ILE A 2 9.60 0.60 32.25
C ILE A 2 10.17 -0.04 30.97
N LEU A 3 9.33 -0.40 30.00
CA LEU A 3 9.77 -1.09 28.77
C LEU A 3 10.60 -0.21 27.82
N ALA A 4 10.31 1.09 27.73
CA ALA A 4 10.99 2.01 26.82
C ALA A 4 12.44 2.32 27.25
N TYR A 5 12.72 2.32 28.56
CA TYR A 5 14.07 2.57 29.09
C TYR A 5 15.01 1.37 28.87
N ALA A 6 14.43 0.16 28.77
CA ALA A 6 15.19 -1.07 28.60
C ALA A 6 15.88 -1.20 27.24
N LEU A 7 15.41 -0.51 26.19
CA LEU A 7 16.05 -0.49 24.87
C LEU A 7 17.12 0.62 24.77
N PHE A 8 16.85 1.77 25.38
CA PHE A 8 17.78 2.90 25.41
C PHE A 8 19.14 2.53 26.06
N ARG A 9 19.12 1.73 27.12
CA ARG A 9 20.36 1.20 27.75
C ARG A 9 21.21 0.29 26.85
N TRP A 10 20.70 -0.16 25.71
CA TRP A 10 21.42 -0.93 24.69
C TRP A 10 21.71 -0.09 23.43
N GLY A 11 21.60 1.24 23.51
CA GLY A 11 21.88 2.15 22.40
C GLY A 11 20.84 2.11 21.28
N ILE A 12 19.68 1.48 21.52
CA ILE A 12 18.55 1.51 20.59
C ILE A 12 17.69 2.70 20.99
N ASP A 13 17.78 3.76 20.19
CA ASP A 13 16.92 4.91 20.38
C ASP A 13 15.44 4.49 20.30
N PRO A 14 14.59 4.96 21.22
CA PRO A 14 13.17 4.71 21.13
C PRO A 14 12.68 5.19 19.76
N ALA A 15 11.86 4.37 19.12
CA ALA A 15 11.31 4.66 17.80
C ALA A 15 10.81 6.12 17.76
N PRO A 16 11.13 6.89 16.70
CA PRO A 16 10.67 8.26 16.57
C PRO A 16 9.18 8.34 16.84
N ARG A 17 8.77 9.24 17.74
CA ARG A 17 7.33 9.49 17.95
C ARG A 17 6.80 9.93 16.59
N ARG A 18 5.92 9.11 15.99
CA ARG A 18 5.37 9.35 14.65
C ARG A 18 4.69 10.72 14.64
N GLY A 19 5.35 11.74 14.09
CA GLY A 19 4.80 13.08 13.89
C GLY A 19 3.84 13.16 12.69
N GLY A 20 3.12 12.07 12.42
CA GLY A 20 2.17 11.96 11.33
C GLY A 20 0.73 11.99 11.83
N PRO A 21 -0.24 12.21 10.93
CA PRO A 21 -1.64 12.21 11.29
C PRO A 21 -2.04 10.88 11.94
N ALA A 22 -2.95 10.94 12.89
CA ALA A 22 -3.51 9.72 13.48
C ALA A 22 -4.19 8.89 12.37
N TRP A 23 -4.25 7.56 12.53
CA TRP A 23 -4.95 6.68 11.59
C TRP A 23 -6.37 7.17 11.28
N ARG A 24 -7.06 7.69 12.29
CA ARG A 24 -8.39 8.27 12.12
C ARG A 24 -8.39 9.46 11.16
N GLU A 25 -7.41 10.36 11.30
CA GLU A 25 -7.27 11.55 10.45
C GLU A 25 -6.99 11.17 8.99
N LEU A 26 -6.13 10.18 8.78
CA LEU A 26 -5.84 9.64 7.45
C LEU A 26 -7.08 8.98 6.81
N LEU A 27 -7.87 8.24 7.59
CA LEU A 27 -9.10 7.60 7.11
C LEU A 27 -10.26 8.59 6.91
N THR A 28 -10.25 9.73 7.59
CA THR A 28 -11.21 10.83 7.37
C THR A 28 -10.78 11.82 6.29
N ALA A 29 -9.57 11.67 5.75
CA ALA A 29 -9.11 12.54 4.68
C ALA A 29 -10.05 12.43 3.46
N PRO A 30 -10.31 13.53 2.73
CA PRO A 30 -11.18 13.49 1.57
C PRO A 30 -10.75 12.41 0.57
N ALA A 31 -11.67 11.53 0.21
CA ALA A 31 -11.41 10.41 -0.70
C ALA A 31 -10.86 10.86 -2.07
N GLN A 32 -11.08 12.12 -2.45
CA GLN A 32 -10.58 12.72 -3.69
C GLN A 32 -9.05 12.77 -3.78
N GLY A 33 -8.32 12.73 -2.66
CA GLY A 33 -6.86 12.70 -2.63
C GLY A 33 -6.25 11.32 -2.41
N ILE A 34 -7.08 10.27 -2.31
CA ILE A 34 -6.63 8.91 -1.95
C ILE A 34 -6.74 7.99 -3.17
N VAL A 35 -5.63 7.32 -3.48
CA VAL A 35 -5.57 6.27 -4.50
C VAL A 35 -5.05 4.99 -3.85
N ALA A 36 -5.74 3.87 -4.05
CA ALA A 36 -5.21 2.55 -3.73
C ALA A 36 -4.54 1.94 -4.97
N ALA A 37 -3.36 1.36 -4.80
CA ALA A 37 -2.67 0.62 -5.84
C ALA A 37 -2.53 -0.85 -5.41
N ASP A 38 -2.89 -1.78 -6.28
CA ASP A 38 -2.78 -3.21 -5.98
C ASP A 38 -2.57 -4.06 -7.26
N PHE A 39 -2.04 -5.27 -7.08
CA PHE A 39 -1.97 -6.29 -8.11
C PHE A 39 -3.18 -7.21 -8.05
N LEU A 40 -3.97 -7.19 -9.11
CA LEU A 40 -5.05 -8.14 -9.32
C LEU A 40 -4.56 -9.30 -10.18
N HIS A 41 -5.11 -10.49 -9.97
CA HIS A 41 -4.88 -11.61 -10.88
C HIS A 41 -6.18 -12.31 -11.26
N ARG A 42 -6.21 -12.89 -12.46
CA ARG A 42 -7.31 -13.72 -12.93
C ARG A 42 -6.78 -14.95 -13.66
N ASP A 43 -7.36 -16.10 -13.36
CA ASP A 43 -7.07 -17.33 -14.08
C ASP A 43 -7.97 -17.45 -15.32
N THR A 44 -7.38 -17.95 -16.41
CA THR A 44 -8.07 -18.22 -17.69
C THR A 44 -8.43 -19.69 -17.80
N VAL A 45 -9.39 -20.00 -18.68
CA VAL A 45 -9.82 -21.39 -18.94
C VAL A 45 -8.65 -22.28 -19.42
N LEU A 46 -7.65 -21.68 -20.06
CA LEU A 46 -6.43 -22.35 -20.53
C LEU A 46 -5.36 -22.52 -19.42
N GLY A 47 -5.71 -22.30 -18.15
CA GLY A 47 -4.79 -22.45 -17.02
C GLY A 47 -3.72 -21.37 -16.91
N ARG A 48 -3.86 -20.25 -17.63
CA ARG A 48 -2.91 -19.11 -17.54
C ARG A 48 -3.42 -18.11 -16.52
N ARG A 49 -2.52 -17.62 -15.66
CA ARG A 49 -2.77 -16.50 -14.76
C ARG A 49 -2.35 -15.18 -15.40
N LEU A 50 -3.27 -14.23 -15.43
CA LEU A 50 -3.01 -12.85 -15.82
C LEU A 50 -2.88 -12.00 -14.56
N TYR A 51 -1.90 -11.11 -14.53
CA TYR A 51 -1.67 -10.12 -13.51
C TYR A 51 -1.93 -8.73 -14.09
N ALA A 52 -2.54 -7.86 -13.30
CA ALA A 52 -2.81 -6.48 -13.65
C ALA A 52 -2.46 -5.56 -12.48
N LEU A 53 -1.75 -4.47 -12.74
CA LEU A 53 -1.58 -3.39 -11.76
C LEU A 53 -2.75 -2.42 -11.92
N ALA A 54 -3.45 -2.20 -10.82
CA ALA A 54 -4.68 -1.42 -10.79
C ALA A 54 -4.58 -0.28 -9.77
N PHE A 55 -5.05 0.90 -10.16
CA PHE A 55 -5.15 2.09 -9.31
C PHE A 55 -6.62 2.47 -9.14
N LEU A 56 -7.10 2.49 -7.91
CA LEU A 56 -8.47 2.88 -7.57
C LEU A 56 -8.46 4.27 -6.92
N GLU A 57 -8.98 5.25 -7.64
CA GLU A 57 -9.29 6.56 -7.09
C GLU A 57 -10.46 6.43 -6.11
N HIS A 58 -10.24 6.67 -4.81
CA HIS A 58 -11.28 6.45 -3.80
C HIS A 58 -12.45 7.43 -3.92
N GLY A 59 -12.18 8.68 -4.30
CA GLY A 59 -13.19 9.74 -4.37
C GLY A 59 -14.16 9.57 -5.53
N THR A 60 -13.68 9.07 -6.67
CA THR A 60 -14.49 8.88 -7.89
C THR A 60 -14.88 7.42 -8.10
N ARG A 61 -14.27 6.50 -7.34
CA ARG A 61 -14.36 5.04 -7.55
C ARG A 61 -13.94 4.61 -8.95
N ARG A 62 -13.04 5.36 -9.59
CA ARG A 62 -12.48 5.02 -10.90
C ARG A 62 -11.31 4.07 -10.77
N LEU A 63 -11.36 2.98 -11.54
CA LEU A 63 -10.29 1.99 -11.62
C LEU A 63 -9.48 2.21 -12.90
N HIS A 64 -8.18 2.40 -12.76
CA HIS A 64 -7.23 2.51 -13.85
C HIS A 64 -6.34 1.27 -13.88
N ILE A 65 -6.35 0.54 -15.00
CA ILE A 65 -5.46 -0.60 -15.23
C ILE A 65 -4.32 -0.14 -16.12
N THR A 66 -3.08 -0.22 -15.63
CA THR A 66 -1.91 0.28 -16.35
C THR A 66 -1.27 -0.76 -17.26
N GLY A 67 -1.60 -2.04 -17.07
CA GLY A 67 -1.19 -3.13 -17.95
C GLY A 67 -1.74 -4.48 -17.49
N VAL A 68 -1.73 -5.46 -18.39
CA VAL A 68 -2.04 -6.87 -18.09
C VAL A 68 -0.95 -7.76 -18.68
N THR A 69 -0.39 -8.68 -17.88
CA THR A 69 0.68 -9.60 -18.30
C THR A 69 0.57 -10.94 -17.60
N THR A 70 1.10 -12.00 -18.20
CA THR A 70 1.31 -13.29 -17.50
C THR A 70 2.59 -13.30 -16.67
N HIS A 71 3.49 -12.34 -16.87
CA HIS A 71 4.81 -12.28 -16.24
C HIS A 71 5.07 -10.87 -15.68
N PRO A 72 4.53 -10.52 -14.50
CA PRO A 72 4.83 -9.24 -13.87
C PRO A 72 6.31 -9.18 -13.50
N THR A 73 6.95 -8.04 -13.76
CA THR A 73 8.35 -7.79 -13.41
C THR A 73 8.43 -6.65 -12.41
N GLN A 74 9.59 -6.50 -11.75
CA GLN A 74 9.82 -5.39 -10.82
C GLN A 74 9.60 -4.01 -11.47
N ALA A 75 9.78 -3.90 -12.79
CA ALA A 75 9.56 -2.65 -13.53
C ALA A 75 8.14 -2.06 -13.34
N TRP A 76 7.17 -2.88 -12.94
CA TRP A 76 5.80 -2.46 -12.67
C TRP A 76 5.65 -1.67 -11.36
N THR A 77 6.63 -1.72 -10.46
CA THR A 77 6.58 -1.10 -9.12
C THR A 77 7.63 -0.01 -8.90
N THR A 78 8.29 0.43 -9.97
CA THR A 78 9.29 1.51 -9.97
C THR A 78 8.65 2.82 -10.39
#